data_AF-A0A0R2QNF3-F1
#
_entry.id   AF-A0A0R2QNF3-F1
#
_cell.length_a   1.000
_cell.length_b   1.000
_cell.length_c   1.000
_cell.angle_alpha   90.00
_cell.angle_beta   90.00
_cell.angle_gamma   90.00
#
_symmetry.space_group_name_H-M   'P 1'
#
loop_
_entity.id
_entity.type
_entity.pdbx_description
1 polymer ?
#
loop_
_entity_poly.entity_id
_entity_poly.type
_entity_poly.pdbx_seq_one_letter_code
_entity_poly.pdbx_strand_id
1 'polypeptide(L)'
;MIQFDSQDPANVMYAGIPIAEMTKLDRTSYQPRGGTPLLDATGLLIGRIRVEQAARVATGLQTEDVMFVTITDGQENESREYNLARVTQLIEQCKAEGWTFVYLSAAITAYADAAAMGYDHGSTQQFQANTDGSGKAFASMSRGMSNMRDKKRAMESYDSALFFETGKDAEDE
;
A
#
# COMPACT_ATOMS: atom_id res chain seq x y z
N MET A 1 -6.06 5.04 -5.89
CA MET A 1 -6.72 4.35 -4.76
C MET A 1 -7.71 3.35 -5.32
N ILE A 2 -7.60 2.10 -4.90
CA ILE A 2 -8.57 1.06 -5.20
C ILE A 2 -9.21 0.58 -3.90
N GLN A 3 -10.43 0.08 -4.01
CA GLN A 3 -11.05 -0.80 -3.04
C GLN A 3 -11.02 -2.22 -3.62
N PHE A 4 -10.86 -3.23 -2.77
CA PHE A 4 -10.94 -4.63 -3.18
C PHE A 4 -11.84 -5.41 -2.23
N ASP A 5 -12.60 -6.36 -2.77
CA ASP A 5 -13.47 -7.30 -2.06
C ASP A 5 -13.95 -8.41 -3.01
N SER A 6 -14.79 -9.34 -2.54
CA SER A 6 -15.33 -10.44 -3.36
C SER A 6 -16.04 -10.01 -4.64
N GLN A 7 -16.60 -8.81 -4.70
CA GLN A 7 -17.35 -8.35 -5.88
C GLN A 7 -16.41 -7.81 -6.95
N ASP A 8 -15.33 -7.15 -6.54
CA ASP A 8 -14.34 -6.58 -7.44
C ASP A 8 -12.97 -6.52 -6.72
N PRO A 9 -11.99 -7.33 -7.15
CA PRO A 9 -10.67 -7.35 -6.53
C PRO A 9 -9.83 -6.11 -6.85
N ALA A 10 -10.27 -5.21 -7.74
CA ALA A 10 -9.52 -4.00 -8.10
C ALA A 10 -10.43 -2.81 -8.47
N ASN A 11 -11.49 -2.56 -7.70
CA ASN A 11 -12.41 -1.45 -7.93
C ASN A 11 -11.69 -0.10 -7.80
N VAL A 12 -11.54 0.61 -8.91
CA VAL A 12 -10.82 1.89 -8.94
C VAL A 12 -11.72 3.03 -8.52
N MET A 13 -11.47 3.57 -7.33
CA MET A 13 -12.19 4.72 -6.81
C MET A 13 -11.60 6.04 -7.32
N TYR A 14 -10.26 6.13 -7.36
CA TYR A 14 -9.54 7.32 -7.84
C TYR A 14 -8.25 6.91 -8.54
N ALA A 15 -7.99 7.47 -9.72
CA ALA A 15 -6.76 7.26 -10.47
C ALA A 15 -6.28 8.58 -11.09
N GLY A 16 -5.05 8.99 -10.76
CA GLY A 16 -4.38 10.12 -11.40
C GLY A 16 -5.03 11.50 -11.22
N ILE A 17 -5.87 11.70 -10.20
CA ILE A 17 -6.52 12.99 -9.94
C ILE A 17 -5.74 13.84 -8.91
N PRO A 18 -5.84 15.18 -8.94
CA PRO A 18 -5.36 16.04 -7.86
C PRO A 18 -5.97 15.65 -6.51
N ILE A 19 -5.17 15.69 -5.44
CA ILE A 19 -5.64 15.31 -4.10
C ILE A 19 -6.82 16.17 -3.61
N ALA A 20 -6.90 17.43 -4.05
CA ALA A 20 -8.00 18.34 -3.71
C ALA A 20 -9.34 17.93 -4.36
N GLU A 21 -9.31 17.09 -5.39
CA GLU A 21 -10.49 16.55 -6.06
C GLU A 21 -10.96 15.21 -5.45
N MET A 22 -10.17 14.61 -4.56
CA MET A 22 -10.60 13.42 -3.83
C MET A 22 -11.73 13.78 -2.85
N THR A 23 -12.84 13.04 -2.92
CA THR A 23 -13.92 13.17 -1.94
C THR A 23 -13.65 12.29 -0.72
N LYS A 24 -14.15 12.70 0.45
CA LYS A 24 -14.06 11.89 1.66
C LYS A 24 -14.80 10.57 1.44
N LEU A 25 -14.17 9.48 1.86
CA LEU A 25 -14.82 8.19 1.92
C LEU A 25 -15.91 8.21 3.00
N ASP A 26 -17.08 7.71 2.65
CA ASP A 26 -18.19 7.49 3.58
C ASP A 26 -18.77 6.07 3.40
N ARG A 27 -19.82 5.77 4.17
CA ARG A 27 -20.46 4.45 4.19
C ARG A 27 -21.18 4.10 2.88
N THR A 28 -21.30 5.04 1.94
CA THR A 28 -21.88 4.79 0.62
C THR A 28 -20.79 4.50 -0.41
N SER A 29 -19.65 5.20 -0.32
CA SER A 29 -18.53 5.02 -1.25
C SER A 29 -17.57 3.91 -0.85
N TYR A 30 -17.48 3.57 0.45
CA TYR A 30 -16.54 2.58 1.00
C TYR A 30 -17.29 1.59 1.89
N GLN A 31 -17.55 0.40 1.33
CA GLN A 31 -18.38 -0.63 1.95
C GLN A 31 -17.65 -1.97 1.95
N PRO A 32 -17.58 -2.71 3.07
CA PRO A 32 -17.10 -4.09 3.05
C PRO A 32 -18.11 -4.97 2.31
N ARG A 33 -17.65 -5.78 1.35
CA ARG A 33 -18.54 -6.58 0.46
C ARG A 33 -18.11 -8.04 0.30
N GLY A 34 -17.34 -8.58 1.24
CA GLY A 34 -17.00 -10.00 1.29
C GLY A 34 -15.60 -10.25 1.83
N GLY A 35 -14.86 -11.15 1.18
CA GLY A 35 -13.52 -11.58 1.52
C GLY A 35 -12.42 -10.65 1.03
N THR A 36 -11.20 -11.17 1.06
CA THR A 36 -9.96 -10.41 0.93
C THR A 36 -9.10 -11.00 -0.20
N PRO A 37 -9.37 -10.64 -1.48
CA PRO A 37 -8.55 -11.04 -2.62
C PRO A 37 -7.28 -10.17 -2.73
N LEU A 38 -6.45 -10.21 -1.70
CA LEU A 38 -5.27 -9.37 -1.51
C LEU A 38 -4.20 -9.58 -2.59
N LEU A 39 -3.97 -10.83 -3.00
CA LEU A 39 -2.99 -11.17 -4.04
C LEU A 39 -3.45 -10.65 -5.40
N ASP A 40 -4.72 -10.83 -5.75
CA ASP A 40 -5.30 -10.30 -6.98
C ASP A 40 -5.26 -8.77 -7.00
N ALA A 41 -5.71 -8.12 -5.92
CA ALA A 41 -5.67 -6.67 -5.77
C ALA A 41 -4.25 -6.11 -5.95
N THR A 42 -3.26 -6.78 -5.35
CA THR A 42 -1.85 -6.39 -5.44
C THR A 42 -1.33 -6.51 -6.87
N GLY A 43 -1.51 -7.68 -7.49
CA GLY A 43 -1.03 -7.95 -8.85
C GLY A 43 -1.65 -7.02 -9.89
N LEU A 44 -2.98 -6.87 -9.84
CA LEU A 44 -3.73 -6.00 -10.74
C LEU A 44 -3.33 -4.53 -10.59
N LEU A 45 -3.16 -4.03 -9.37
CA LEU A 45 -2.75 -2.64 -9.13
C LEU A 45 -1.32 -2.37 -9.59
N ILE A 46 -0.38 -3.29 -9.35
CA ILE A 46 1.00 -3.17 -9.88
C ILE A 46 0.97 -3.07 -11.41
N GLY A 47 0.21 -3.97 -12.08
CA GLY A 47 0.06 -3.96 -13.53
C GLY A 47 -0.50 -2.64 -14.04
N ARG A 48 -1.55 -2.12 -13.39
CA ARG A 48 -2.15 -0.83 -13.72
C ARG A 48 -1.15 0.32 -13.61
N ILE A 49 -0.45 0.43 -12.48
CA ILE A 49 0.52 1.52 -12.24
C ILE A 49 1.65 1.48 -13.27
N ARG A 50 2.15 0.29 -13.64
CA ARG A 50 3.18 0.14 -14.68
C ARG A 50 2.71 0.70 -16.04
N VAL A 51 1.47 0.42 -16.43
CA VAL A 51 0.87 0.97 -17.65
C VAL A 51 0.74 2.49 -17.56
N GLU A 52 0.25 3.01 -16.43
CA GLU A 52 0.10 4.47 -16.20
C GLU A 52 1.47 5.18 -16.23
N GLN A 53 2.51 4.64 -15.58
CA GLN A 53 3.87 5.18 -15.64
C GLN A 53 4.44 5.20 -17.06
N ALA A 54 4.31 4.09 -17.80
CA ALA A 54 4.78 4.01 -19.18
C ALA A 54 4.10 5.06 -20.08
N ALA A 55 2.79 5.25 -19.92
CA ALA A 55 2.04 6.27 -20.66
C ALA A 55 2.53 7.69 -20.32
N ARG A 56 2.79 7.98 -19.04
CA ARG A 56 3.29 9.30 -18.59
C ARG A 56 4.67 9.61 -19.17
N VAL A 57 5.60 8.65 -19.09
CA VAL A 57 6.94 8.79 -19.67
C VAL A 57 6.87 8.99 -21.18
N ALA A 58 5.99 8.26 -21.88
CA ALA A 58 5.79 8.44 -23.32
C ALA A 58 5.29 9.85 -23.70
N THR A 59 4.62 10.56 -22.78
CA THR A 59 4.20 11.96 -22.95
C THR A 59 5.26 12.99 -22.52
N GLY A 60 6.47 12.55 -22.16
CA GLY A 60 7.58 13.42 -21.75
C GLY A 60 7.53 13.87 -20.29
N LEU A 61 6.67 13.25 -19.46
CA LEU A 61 6.68 13.48 -18.02
C LEU A 61 7.81 12.68 -17.35
N GLN A 62 8.26 13.18 -16.20
CA GLN A 62 9.27 12.49 -15.39
C GLN A 62 8.70 11.21 -14.77
N THR A 63 9.58 10.22 -14.58
CA THR A 63 9.26 9.02 -13.81
C THR A 63 8.87 9.40 -12.39
N GLU A 64 7.78 8.82 -11.91
CA GLU A 64 7.28 9.08 -10.57
C GLU A 64 7.89 8.14 -9.54
N ASP A 65 8.07 8.65 -8.32
CA ASP A 65 8.28 7.83 -7.15
C ASP A 65 6.99 7.09 -6.79
N VAL A 66 7.03 5.75 -6.78
CA VAL A 66 5.86 4.94 -6.44
C VAL A 66 5.94 4.47 -5.01
N MET A 67 4.87 4.76 -4.27
CA MET A 67 4.59 4.11 -2.99
C MET A 67 3.31 3.30 -3.10
N PHE A 68 3.45 2.01 -2.82
CA PHE A 68 2.35 1.06 -2.76
C PHE A 68 1.99 0.82 -1.30
N VAL A 69 0.75 1.18 -0.92
CA VAL A 69 0.27 1.06 0.45
C VAL A 69 -0.89 0.08 0.48
N THR A 70 -0.71 -1.00 1.22
CA THR A 70 -1.76 -1.99 1.49
C THR A 70 -2.35 -1.71 2.86
N ILE A 71 -3.68 -1.63 2.95
CA ILE A 71 -4.41 -1.48 4.21
C ILE A 71 -5.49 -2.55 4.24
N THR A 72 -5.47 -3.41 5.25
CA THR A 72 -6.43 -4.51 5.40
C THR A 72 -6.72 -4.81 6.88
N ASP A 73 -7.87 -5.39 7.18
CA ASP A 73 -8.20 -5.95 8.50
C ASP A 73 -8.28 -7.49 8.48
N GLY A 74 -8.08 -8.10 7.31
CA GLY A 74 -8.12 -9.55 7.09
C GLY A 74 -6.92 -10.08 6.31
N GLN A 75 -6.74 -11.40 6.38
CA GLN A 75 -5.75 -12.16 5.63
C GLN A 75 -6.29 -12.56 4.25
N GLU A 76 -5.39 -12.84 3.30
CA GLU A 76 -5.73 -13.40 1.99
C GLU A 76 -6.65 -14.62 2.10
N ASN A 77 -7.76 -14.65 1.35
CA ASN A 77 -8.70 -15.77 1.36
C ASN A 77 -9.51 -15.98 0.07
N GLU A 78 -9.32 -15.17 -0.98
CA GLU A 78 -10.24 -15.19 -2.14
C GLU A 78 -9.61 -14.97 -3.51
N SER A 79 -8.30 -14.71 -3.60
CA SER A 79 -7.62 -14.49 -4.88
C SER A 79 -7.67 -15.72 -5.79
N ARG A 80 -7.76 -15.48 -7.10
CA ARG A 80 -7.91 -16.51 -8.15
C ARG A 80 -6.96 -16.36 -9.32
N GLU A 81 -6.50 -15.15 -9.62
CA GLU A 81 -5.63 -14.86 -10.77
C GLU A 81 -4.15 -14.86 -10.39
N TYR A 82 -3.84 -14.26 -9.24
CA TYR A 82 -2.51 -14.14 -8.68
C TYR A 82 -2.34 -15.10 -7.50
N ASN A 83 -1.19 -15.76 -7.47
CA ASN A 83 -0.76 -16.56 -6.32
C ASN A 83 0.40 -15.87 -5.59
N LEU A 84 0.69 -16.37 -4.38
CA LEU A 84 1.70 -15.78 -3.51
C LEU A 84 3.06 -15.66 -4.21
N ALA A 85 3.54 -16.74 -4.83
CA ALA A 85 4.84 -16.74 -5.51
C ALA A 85 4.93 -15.67 -6.62
N ARG A 86 3.85 -15.47 -7.37
CA ARG A 86 3.79 -14.45 -8.42
C ARG A 86 3.80 -13.04 -7.82
N VAL A 87 3.04 -12.80 -6.75
CA VAL A 87 3.00 -11.50 -6.07
C VAL A 87 4.35 -11.17 -5.42
N THR A 88 4.98 -12.12 -4.72
CA THR A 88 6.31 -11.93 -4.13
C THR A 88 7.32 -11.55 -5.21
N GLN A 89 7.32 -12.25 -6.36
CA GLN A 89 8.20 -11.90 -7.48
C GLN A 89 7.95 -10.48 -8.01
N LEU A 90 6.69 -10.07 -8.14
CA LEU A 90 6.33 -8.74 -8.61
C LEU A 90 6.77 -7.65 -7.64
N ILE A 91 6.58 -7.86 -6.33
CA ILE A 91 6.99 -6.92 -5.29
C ILE A 91 8.51 -6.76 -5.31
N GLU A 92 9.28 -7.84 -5.34
CA GLU A 92 10.74 -7.79 -5.39
C GLU A 92 11.26 -7.06 -6.65
N GLN A 93 10.65 -7.30 -7.81
CA GLN A 93 10.97 -6.56 -9.04
C GLN A 93 10.69 -5.06 -8.88
N CYS A 94 9.53 -4.69 -8.33
CA CYS A 94 9.17 -3.29 -8.13
C CYS A 94 10.09 -2.61 -7.09
N LYS A 95 10.50 -3.32 -6.01
CA LYS A 95 11.48 -2.81 -5.04
C LYS A 95 12.83 -2.54 -5.70
N ALA A 96 13.31 -3.43 -6.58
CA ALA A 96 14.52 -3.21 -7.37
C ALA A 96 14.40 -2.02 -8.34
N GLU A 97 13.19 -1.69 -8.78
CA GLU A 97 12.86 -0.50 -9.57
C GLU A 97 12.67 0.78 -8.71
N GLY A 98 12.87 0.69 -7.40
CA GLY A 98 12.79 1.83 -6.46
C GLY A 98 11.42 2.10 -5.85
N TRP A 99 10.46 1.18 -6.00
CA TRP A 99 9.15 1.31 -5.36
C TRP A 99 9.24 1.07 -3.86
N THR A 100 8.46 1.83 -3.09
CA THR A 100 8.29 1.61 -1.66
C THR A 100 7.00 0.84 -1.40
N PHE A 101 7.09 -0.24 -0.64
CA PHE A 101 5.93 -1.06 -0.24
C PHE A 101 5.69 -0.89 1.26
N VAL A 102 4.47 -0.49 1.63
CA VAL A 102 4.04 -0.29 3.01
C VAL A 102 2.81 -1.14 3.29
N TYR A 103 2.81 -1.86 4.41
CA TYR A 103 1.72 -2.75 4.80
C TYR A 103 1.15 -2.35 6.15
N LEU A 104 -0.13 -1.98 6.18
CA LEU A 104 -0.89 -1.70 7.38
C LEU A 104 -1.94 -2.79 7.57
N SER A 105 -1.94 -3.49 8.70
CA SER A 105 -2.96 -4.50 8.95
C SER A 105 -3.51 -4.54 10.36
N ALA A 106 -4.82 -4.73 10.47
CA ALA A 106 -5.48 -4.98 11.75
C ALA A 106 -5.51 -6.46 12.15
N ALA A 107 -5.06 -7.36 11.25
CA ALA A 107 -4.99 -8.78 11.53
C ALA A 107 -3.82 -9.11 12.46
N ILE A 108 -3.99 -10.11 13.33
CA ILE A 108 -2.92 -10.59 14.22
C ILE A 108 -1.73 -11.20 13.46
N THR A 109 -1.96 -11.61 12.21
CA THR A 109 -0.98 -12.19 11.29
C THR A 109 -0.27 -11.14 10.44
N ALA A 110 -0.49 -9.84 10.67
CA ALA A 110 0.01 -8.73 9.84
C ALA A 110 1.44 -8.92 9.32
N TYR A 111 2.38 -9.21 10.22
CA TYR A 111 3.80 -9.40 9.88
C TYR A 111 4.08 -10.68 9.08
N ALA A 112 3.39 -11.77 9.39
CA ALA A 112 3.53 -13.03 8.65
C ALA A 112 2.98 -12.90 7.23
N ASP A 113 1.82 -12.28 7.06
CA ASP A 113 1.19 -12.07 5.75
C ASP A 113 2.03 -11.12 4.89
N ALA A 114 2.48 -10.01 5.47
CA ALA A 114 3.36 -9.04 4.80
C ALA A 114 4.68 -9.69 4.36
N ALA A 115 5.35 -10.42 5.26
CA ALA A 115 6.59 -11.11 4.95
C ALA A 115 6.43 -12.17 3.85
N ALA A 116 5.33 -12.95 3.88
CA ALA A 116 5.02 -13.94 2.84
C ALA A 116 4.89 -13.29 1.46
N MET A 117 4.30 -12.09 1.38
CA MET A 117 4.17 -11.33 0.14
C MET A 117 5.46 -10.59 -0.27
N GLY A 118 6.49 -10.49 0.57
CA GLY A 118 7.76 -9.80 0.27
C GLY A 118 7.86 -8.36 0.78
N TYR A 119 6.97 -7.93 1.68
CA TYR A 119 7.09 -6.66 2.37
C TYR A 119 8.18 -6.74 3.45
N ASP A 120 8.88 -5.63 3.68
CA ASP A 120 9.89 -5.54 4.72
C ASP A 120 9.25 -5.30 6.10
N HIS A 121 9.85 -5.88 7.13
CA HIS A 121 9.39 -5.71 8.52
C HIS A 121 9.40 -4.24 8.98
N GLY A 122 10.39 -3.45 8.54
CA GLY A 122 10.48 -2.02 8.86
C GLY A 122 9.45 -1.15 8.14
N SER A 123 8.75 -1.71 7.15
CA SER A 123 7.69 -1.07 6.37
C SER A 123 6.32 -1.74 6.57
N THR A 124 6.20 -2.58 7.59
CA THR A 124 4.96 -3.22 8.03
C THR A 124 4.54 -2.65 9.38
N GLN A 125 3.25 -2.40 9.58
CA GLN A 125 2.69 -2.00 10.87
C GLN A 125 1.38 -2.72 11.13
N GLN A 126 1.27 -3.34 12.30
CA GLN A 126 0.02 -3.84 12.84
C GLN A 126 -0.71 -2.69 13.57
N PHE A 127 -2.05 -2.69 13.56
CA PHE A 127 -2.84 -1.75 14.33
C PHE A 127 -4.08 -2.40 14.93
N GLN A 128 -4.67 -1.76 15.96
CA GLN A 128 -5.94 -2.23 16.51
C GLN A 128 -7.11 -1.80 15.62
N ALA A 129 -8.07 -2.70 15.36
CA ALA A 129 -9.29 -2.45 14.58
C ALA A 129 -10.31 -1.54 15.30
N ASN A 130 -9.86 -0.39 15.78
CA ASN A 130 -10.66 0.64 16.43
C ASN A 130 -10.20 2.04 15.97
N THR A 131 -10.93 3.07 16.40
CA THR A 131 -10.66 4.45 15.99
C THR A 131 -9.27 4.95 16.40
N ASP A 132 -8.79 4.58 17.58
CA ASP A 132 -7.46 5.00 18.08
C ASP A 132 -6.33 4.32 17.28
N GLY A 133 -6.38 2.99 17.16
CA GLY A 133 -5.37 2.21 16.45
C GLY A 133 -5.26 2.59 14.97
N SER A 134 -6.40 2.72 14.27
CA SER A 134 -6.40 3.21 12.88
C SER A 134 -5.87 4.65 12.79
N GLY A 135 -6.26 5.54 13.71
CA GLY A 135 -5.75 6.90 13.78
C GLY A 135 -4.23 6.97 13.93
N LYS A 136 -3.66 6.19 14.86
CA LYS A 136 -2.22 6.05 15.08
C LYS A 136 -1.48 5.45 13.88
N ALA A 137 -2.09 4.50 13.18
CA ALA A 137 -1.51 3.90 11.97
C ALA A 137 -1.39 4.94 10.85
N PHE A 138 -2.46 5.70 10.59
CA PHE A 138 -2.42 6.80 9.62
C PHE A 138 -1.48 7.94 10.03
N ALA A 139 -1.34 8.21 11.34
CA ALA A 139 -0.36 9.18 11.84
C ALA A 139 1.09 8.71 11.56
N SER A 140 1.40 7.44 11.85
CA SER A 140 2.70 6.82 11.55
C SER A 140 3.01 6.88 10.05
N MET A 141 2.02 6.53 9.21
CA MET A 141 2.11 6.63 7.75
C MET A 141 2.40 8.07 7.29
N SER A 142 1.68 9.05 7.83
CA SER A 142 1.88 10.47 7.49
C SER A 142 3.29 10.97 7.84
N ARG A 143 3.83 10.55 8.99
CA ARG A 143 5.21 10.87 9.39
C ARG A 143 6.24 10.21 8.48
N GLY A 144 6.11 8.90 8.22
CA GLY A 144 6.99 8.18 7.29
C GLY A 144 7.01 8.80 5.89
N MET A 145 5.84 9.18 5.38
CA MET A 145 5.70 9.91 4.11
C MET A 145 6.42 11.25 4.10
N SER A 146 6.29 12.01 5.18
CA SER A 146 6.93 13.33 5.30
C SER A 146 8.44 13.19 5.36
N ASN A 147 8.94 12.27 6.19
CA ASN A 147 10.36 11.94 6.30
C ASN A 147 10.96 11.48 4.96
N MET A 148 10.29 10.58 4.22
CA MET A 148 10.74 10.16 2.88
C MET A 148 10.88 11.37 1.93
N ARG A 149 9.87 12.24 1.89
CA ARG A 149 9.90 13.44 1.02
C ARG A 149 11.01 14.40 1.42
N ASP A 150 11.25 14.58 2.72
CA ASP A 150 12.27 15.48 3.23
C ASP A 150 13.68 14.94 2.92
N LYS A 151 13.93 13.64 3.15
CA LYS A 151 15.18 12.98 2.75
C LYS A 151 15.45 13.11 1.25
N LYS A 152 14.44 12.85 0.41
CA LYS A 152 14.59 13.00 -1.05
C LYS A 152 14.90 14.44 -1.47
N ARG A 153 14.24 15.44 -0.87
CA ARG A 153 14.53 16.86 -1.12
C ARG A 153 15.93 17.26 -0.68
N ALA A 154 16.41 16.70 0.42
CA ALA A 154 17.75 16.91 0.94
C ALA A 154 18.82 16.07 0.20
N MET A 155 18.44 15.21 -0.76
CA MET A 155 19.30 14.24 -1.43
C MET A 155 20.00 13.27 -0.46
N GLU A 156 19.33 12.96 0.65
CA GLU A 156 19.78 11.97 1.63
C GLU A 156 19.38 10.55 1.19
N SER A 157 20.12 9.55 1.65
CA SER A 157 19.76 8.15 1.42
C SER A 157 18.46 7.81 2.14
N TYR A 158 17.52 7.22 1.40
CA TYR A 158 16.28 6.68 1.92
C TYR A 158 16.27 5.17 1.72
N ASP A 159 16.08 4.43 2.81
CA ASP A 159 15.89 2.97 2.77
C ASP A 159 14.40 2.65 2.85
N SER A 160 13.85 2.16 1.74
CA SER A 160 12.43 1.79 1.64
C SER A 160 12.04 0.61 2.52
N ALA A 161 13.00 -0.18 3.01
CA ALA A 161 12.74 -1.28 3.94
C ALA A 161 12.52 -0.80 5.40
N LEU A 162 12.84 0.47 5.68
CA LEU A 162 12.74 1.12 6.99
C LEU A 162 11.76 2.30 6.95
N PHE A 163 10.64 2.18 6.23
CA PHE A 163 9.68 3.28 6.07
C PHE A 163 9.18 3.85 7.41
N PHE A 164 9.00 3.00 8.43
CA PHE A 164 8.60 3.41 9.78
C PHE A 164 9.78 3.69 10.73
N GLU A 165 10.96 4.08 10.24
CA GLU A 165 12.10 4.49 11.08
C GLU A 165 11.77 5.66 12.04
N THR A 166 10.69 6.41 11.76
CA THR A 166 10.20 7.51 12.60
C THR A 166 9.19 7.07 13.67
N GLY A 167 8.95 5.77 13.82
CA GLY A 167 8.11 5.18 14.88
C GLY A 167 6.79 4.58 14.38
N LYS A 168 6.29 3.60 15.13
CA LYS A 168 5.08 2.82 14.85
C LYS A 168 4.04 2.98 15.98
N ASP A 169 3.50 4.18 16.15
CA ASP A 169 2.61 4.52 17.29
C ASP A 169 1.39 3.60 17.44
N ALA A 170 0.95 2.94 16.37
CA ALA A 170 -0.19 2.00 16.42
C ALA A 170 0.12 0.67 17.12
N GLU A 171 1.40 0.38 17.34
CA GLU A 171 1.91 -0.80 18.06
C GLU A 171 2.35 -0.47 19.49
N ASP A 172 2.41 0.81 19.83
CA ASP A 172 2.69 1.26 21.19
C ASP A 172 1.45 1.06 22.08
N GLU A 173 1.67 0.57 23.30
CA GLU A 173 0.64 0.26 24.32
C GLU A 173 -0.19 1.49 24.75
#